data_AF-A0A3L7U338-F1
#
_entry.id   AF-A0A3L7U338-F1
#
_cell.length_a   1.000
_cell.length_b   1.000
_cell.length_c   1.000
_cell.angle_alpha   90.00
_cell.angle_beta   90.00
_cell.angle_gamma   90.00
#
_symmetry.space_group_name_H-M   'P 1'
#
loop_
_entity.id
_entity.type
_entity.pdbx_description
1 polymer ?
#
loop_
_entity_poly.entity_id
_entity_poly.type
_entity_poly.pdbx_seq_one_letter_code
_entity_poly.pdbx_strand_id
1 'polypeptide(L)'
;MLTARAVFMGGAIVAATALMGCQAPRYEMNWNRMRLGMTHDEVAGALGEPSSSYLPPPAAVVKPGTPATHAPSPLRGERWQYGDTLSSFATRAVYPEEADERAWCVFFGPDGTVSGFRPPSWADAKRSRDPVDPVDPVDPIDPAERTEPAPVAAPSAAPVQPTP
;
A
#
# COMPACT_ATOMS: atom_id res chain seq x y z
N MET A 1 -21.55 22.07 71.78
CA MET A 1 -21.39 23.15 70.78
C MET A 1 -20.20 22.79 69.90
N LEU A 2 -20.48 22.73 68.60
CA LEU A 2 -19.66 22.56 67.39
C LEU A 2 -18.12 22.35 67.45
N THR A 3 -17.76 21.26 66.78
CA THR A 3 -16.51 20.89 66.09
C THR A 3 -16.02 21.95 65.09
N ALA A 4 -14.71 22.25 65.10
CA ALA A 4 -13.89 22.76 63.97
C ALA A 4 -12.43 22.81 64.47
N ARG A 5 -11.37 22.38 63.78
CA ARG A 5 -10.99 22.63 62.37
C ARG A 5 -10.03 21.53 61.91
N ALA A 6 -10.40 20.78 60.88
CA ALA A 6 -9.43 20.04 60.07
C ALA A 6 -8.85 21.01 59.05
N VAL A 7 -7.58 21.36 59.20
CA VAL A 7 -6.86 22.22 58.24
C VAL A 7 -6.46 21.36 57.05
N PHE A 8 -6.96 21.78 55.89
CA PHE A 8 -6.63 21.34 54.54
C PHE A 8 -5.17 20.91 54.37
N MET A 9 -4.96 19.62 54.07
CA MET A 9 -3.71 19.10 53.50
C MET A 9 -4.06 18.33 52.22
N GLY A 10 -4.66 19.02 51.26
CA GLY A 10 -5.21 18.44 50.03
C GLY A 10 -4.88 19.30 48.81
N GLY A 11 -3.59 19.51 48.53
CA GLY A 11 -3.17 20.46 47.49
C GLY A 11 -1.83 20.18 46.83
N ALA A 12 -1.44 18.91 46.64
CA ALA A 12 -0.17 18.58 45.97
C ALA A 12 -0.21 17.30 45.10
N ILE A 13 -1.38 16.86 44.63
CA ILE A 13 -1.50 15.62 43.81
C ILE A 13 -2.31 15.87 42.51
N VAL A 14 -2.17 17.05 41.87
CA VAL A 14 -2.87 17.35 40.60
C VAL A 14 -1.97 18.05 39.58
N ALA A 15 -0.66 17.78 39.58
CA ALA A 15 0.27 18.40 38.61
C ALA A 15 1.17 17.43 37.84
N ALA A 16 1.05 16.11 38.06
CA ALA A 16 2.00 15.13 37.50
C ALA A 16 1.48 14.32 36.29
N THR A 17 0.22 14.47 35.87
CA THR A 17 -0.37 13.66 34.78
C THR A 17 -0.34 14.30 33.39
N ALA A 18 0.23 15.49 33.22
CA ALA A 18 0.17 16.25 31.97
C ALA A 18 1.29 15.95 30.94
N LEU A 19 2.09 14.89 31.12
CA LEU A 19 3.20 14.55 30.22
C LEU A 19 3.02 13.25 29.42
N MET A 20 1.79 12.75 29.25
CA MET A 20 1.49 11.80 28.16
C MET A 20 1.42 12.57 26.83
N GLY A 21 2.56 13.08 26.38
CA GLY A 21 2.69 13.56 25.02
C GLY A 21 2.54 12.38 24.07
N CYS A 22 1.54 12.43 23.19
CA CYS A 22 1.44 11.55 22.03
C CYS A 22 2.68 11.77 21.16
N GLN A 23 3.77 11.04 21.43
CA GLN A 23 4.83 10.92 20.45
C GLN A 23 4.26 10.18 19.24
N ALA A 24 4.44 10.78 18.06
CA ALA A 24 4.06 10.13 16.82
C ALA A 24 4.74 8.74 16.77
N PRO A 25 4.01 7.69 16.34
CA PRO A 25 4.58 6.36 16.26
C PRO A 25 5.87 6.34 15.43
N ARG A 26 6.80 5.47 15.84
CA ARG A 26 8.14 5.38 15.24
C ARG A 26 8.08 5.17 13.71
N TYR A 27 7.12 4.38 13.23
CA TYR A 27 6.91 4.15 11.81
C TYR A 27 6.54 5.42 11.03
N GLU A 28 5.78 6.35 11.62
CA GLU A 28 5.41 7.62 10.97
C GLU A 28 6.60 8.58 10.91
N MET A 29 7.39 8.62 12.00
CA MET A 29 8.55 9.51 12.13
C MET A 29 9.72 9.08 11.25
N ASN A 30 9.94 7.77 11.13
CA ASN A 30 11.11 7.21 10.45
C ASN A 30 10.80 6.69 9.04
N TRP A 31 9.60 6.92 8.50
CA TRP A 31 9.20 6.39 7.19
C TRP A 31 10.16 6.77 6.05
N ASN A 32 10.77 7.96 6.13
CA ASN A 32 11.76 8.43 5.16
C ASN A 32 13.05 7.58 5.14
N ARG A 33 13.29 6.75 6.16
CA ARG A 33 14.45 5.86 6.23
C ARG A 33 14.30 4.60 5.41
N MET A 34 13.08 4.20 5.05
CA MET A 34 12.81 2.98 4.28
C MET A 34 13.64 2.94 3.00
N ARG A 35 14.11 1.77 2.58
CA ARG A 35 14.78 1.60 1.29
C ARG A 35 14.43 0.23 0.74
N LEU A 36 14.48 0.09 -0.59
CA LEU A 36 14.47 -1.24 -1.18
C LEU A 36 15.70 -2.01 -0.72
N GLY A 37 15.57 -3.33 -0.61
CA GLY A 37 16.66 -4.22 -0.19
C GLY A 37 16.91 -4.25 1.31
N MET A 38 16.17 -3.48 2.12
CA MET A 38 16.28 -3.59 3.58
C MET A 38 15.82 -4.96 4.07
N THR A 39 16.51 -5.52 5.06
CA THR A 39 16.08 -6.77 5.72
C THR A 39 14.96 -6.53 6.73
N HIS A 40 14.30 -7.60 7.19
CA HIS A 40 13.32 -7.52 8.28
C HIS A 40 13.89 -6.83 9.53
N ASP A 41 15.12 -7.16 9.93
CA ASP A 41 15.77 -6.58 11.10
C ASP A 41 16.04 -5.08 10.93
N GLU A 42 16.45 -4.66 9.73
CA GLU A 42 16.66 -3.24 9.42
C GLU A 42 15.34 -2.46 9.44
N VAL A 43 14.26 -3.06 8.92
CA VAL A 43 12.91 -2.48 8.96
C VAL A 43 12.40 -2.40 10.40
N ALA A 44 12.53 -3.46 11.19
CA ALA A 44 12.14 -3.48 12.60
C ALA A 44 12.96 -2.47 13.42
N GLY A 45 14.25 -2.36 13.16
CA GLY A 45 15.11 -1.34 13.77
C GLY A 45 14.71 0.09 13.39
N ALA A 46 14.25 0.31 12.16
CA ALA A 46 13.82 1.63 11.68
C ALA A 46 12.43 2.03 12.18
N LEU A 47 11.44 1.17 11.97
CA LEU A 47 10.02 1.47 12.16
C LEU A 47 9.44 0.95 13.48
N GLY A 48 10.11 -0.01 14.12
CA GLY A 48 9.59 -0.81 15.23
C GLY A 48 8.95 -2.11 14.75
N GLU A 49 8.36 -2.84 15.70
CA GLU A 49 7.63 -4.08 15.40
C GLU A 49 6.35 -3.80 14.60
N PRO A 50 6.03 -4.63 13.59
CA PRO A 50 4.78 -4.51 12.86
C PRO A 50 3.58 -4.81 13.76
N SER A 51 2.46 -4.14 13.46
CA SER A 51 1.17 -4.44 14.10
C SER A 51 0.60 -5.76 13.59
N SER A 52 0.82 -6.09 12.32
CA SER A 52 0.51 -7.40 11.75
C SER A 52 1.44 -7.75 10.59
N SER A 53 1.62 -9.05 10.34
CA SER A 53 2.33 -9.57 9.16
C SER A 53 1.46 -10.58 8.41
N TYR A 54 1.56 -10.60 7.08
CA TYR A 54 0.89 -11.56 6.19
C TYR A 54 1.94 -12.27 5.36
N LEU A 55 1.91 -13.60 5.35
CA LEU A 55 2.73 -14.41 4.47
C LEU A 55 1.80 -15.07 3.43
N PRO A 56 1.94 -14.77 2.14
CA PRO A 56 1.10 -15.37 1.11
C PRO A 56 1.35 -16.87 1.04
N PRO A 57 0.31 -17.67 0.72
CA PRO A 57 0.47 -19.09 0.51
C PRO A 57 1.38 -19.35 -0.71
N PRO A 58 2.14 -20.46 -0.73
CA PRO A 58 3.01 -20.79 -1.85
C PRO A 58 2.24 -20.80 -3.17
N ALA A 59 2.87 -20.36 -4.27
CA ALA A 59 2.24 -20.23 -5.59
C ALA A 59 1.52 -21.52 -6.07
N ALA A 60 1.95 -22.70 -5.60
CA ALA A 60 1.32 -23.99 -5.88
C ALA A 60 -0.11 -24.14 -5.29
N VAL A 61 -0.51 -23.29 -4.34
CA VAL A 61 -1.81 -23.34 -3.64
C VAL A 61 -2.84 -22.40 -4.30
N VAL A 62 -2.42 -21.54 -5.23
CA VAL A 62 -3.35 -20.65 -5.96
C VAL A 62 -4.22 -21.51 -6.88
N LYS A 63 -5.54 -21.48 -6.65
CA LYS A 63 -6.49 -22.21 -7.49
C LYS A 63 -6.35 -21.78 -8.95
N PRO A 64 -6.32 -22.72 -9.91
CA PRO A 64 -6.44 -22.39 -11.32
C PRO A 64 -7.70 -21.54 -11.57
N GLY A 65 -7.54 -20.37 -12.18
CA GLY A 65 -8.65 -19.44 -12.47
C GLY A 65 -8.77 -18.22 -11.55
N THR A 66 -7.86 -18.03 -10.58
CA THR A 66 -7.77 -16.74 -9.86
C THR A 66 -7.40 -15.63 -10.86
N PRO A 67 -8.17 -14.53 -10.94
CA PRO A 67 -7.83 -13.38 -11.79
C PRO A 67 -6.41 -12.89 -11.50
N ALA A 68 -5.64 -12.51 -12.53
CA ALA A 68 -4.27 -12.04 -12.37
C ALA A 68 -4.14 -10.84 -11.40
N THR A 69 -5.19 -10.03 -11.28
CA THR A 69 -5.30 -8.93 -10.29
C THR A 69 -5.37 -9.39 -8.83
N HIS A 70 -5.73 -10.64 -8.56
CA HIS A 70 -5.79 -11.27 -7.23
C HIS A 70 -4.76 -12.38 -7.05
N ALA A 71 -3.97 -12.67 -8.10
CA ALA A 71 -2.87 -13.61 -7.97
C ALA A 71 -1.80 -12.99 -7.05
N PRO A 72 -1.27 -13.73 -6.07
CA PRO A 72 -0.18 -13.23 -5.24
C PRO A 72 1.02 -12.91 -6.14
N SER A 73 1.30 -11.61 -6.29
CA SER A 73 2.48 -11.16 -7.01
C SER A 73 3.72 -11.73 -6.33
N PRO A 74 4.67 -12.33 -7.06
CA PRO A 74 5.91 -12.83 -6.47
C PRO A 74 6.74 -11.71 -5.84
N LEU A 75 6.47 -10.44 -6.20
CA LEU A 75 7.12 -9.26 -5.63
C LEU A 75 6.35 -8.68 -4.44
N ARG A 76 5.12 -9.13 -4.19
CA ARG A 76 4.35 -8.87 -2.96
C ARG A 76 4.29 -10.17 -2.15
N GLY A 77 5.46 -10.63 -1.72
CA GLY A 77 5.61 -11.78 -0.83
C GLY A 77 5.07 -11.45 0.57
N GLU A 78 5.92 -11.55 1.58
CA GLU A 78 5.51 -11.17 2.94
C GLU A 78 5.14 -9.68 3.00
N ARG A 79 4.09 -9.35 3.76
CA ARG A 79 3.65 -7.97 3.99
C ARG A 79 3.60 -7.67 5.47
N TRP A 80 4.26 -6.61 5.89
CA TRP A 80 4.17 -6.04 7.24
C TRP A 80 3.29 -4.79 7.21
N GLN A 81 2.49 -4.62 8.26
CA GLN A 81 1.57 -3.50 8.42
C GLN A 81 1.76 -2.81 9.77
N TYR A 82 1.63 -1.49 9.77
CA TYR A 82 1.69 -0.65 10.97
C TYR A 82 0.51 0.32 11.04
N GLY A 83 0.06 0.58 12.26
CA GLY A 83 -1.04 1.51 12.52
C GLY A 83 -2.42 0.93 12.22
N ASP A 84 -2.50 -0.39 12.09
CA ASP A 84 -3.70 -1.15 11.81
C ASP A 84 -4.76 -0.90 12.90
N THR A 85 -5.99 -0.63 12.49
CA THR A 85 -7.13 -0.56 13.42
C THR A 85 -7.87 -1.90 13.47
N LEU A 86 -8.76 -2.11 14.46
CA LEU A 86 -9.60 -3.31 14.51
C LEU A 86 -10.40 -3.53 13.22
N SER A 87 -10.80 -2.44 12.55
CA SER A 87 -11.47 -2.46 11.26
C SER A 87 -10.58 -3.01 10.15
N SER A 88 -9.28 -2.68 10.19
CA SER A 88 -8.27 -3.19 9.25
C SER A 88 -8.01 -4.69 9.43
N PHE A 89 -8.06 -5.18 10.67
CA PHE A 89 -8.01 -6.61 10.95
C PHE A 89 -9.22 -7.36 10.38
N ALA A 90 -10.42 -6.77 10.48
CA ALA A 90 -11.64 -7.38 9.95
C ALA A 90 -11.65 -7.42 8.41
N THR A 91 -11.23 -6.35 7.73
CA THR A 91 -11.12 -6.32 6.26
C THR A 91 -10.12 -7.36 5.77
N ARG A 92 -8.98 -7.52 6.46
CA ARG A 92 -7.96 -8.53 6.15
C ARG A 92 -8.47 -9.97 6.26
N ALA A 93 -9.41 -10.26 7.16
CA ALA A 93 -10.00 -11.59 7.26
C ALA A 93 -10.80 -11.98 5.99
N VAL A 94 -11.29 -10.97 5.26
CA VAL A 94 -12.07 -11.15 4.02
C VAL A 94 -11.18 -11.05 2.77
N TYR A 95 -10.19 -10.15 2.78
CA TYR A 95 -9.28 -9.88 1.66
C TYR A 95 -7.81 -9.90 2.12
N PRO A 96 -7.23 -11.09 2.37
CA PRO A 96 -5.88 -11.20 2.92
C PRO A 96 -4.78 -10.79 1.93
N GLU A 97 -5.05 -10.83 0.63
CA GLU A 97 -4.15 -10.39 -0.43
C GLU A 97 -4.06 -8.86 -0.57
N GLU A 98 -5.10 -8.13 -0.19
CA GLU A 98 -5.13 -6.66 -0.31
C GLU A 98 -4.40 -5.97 0.86
N ALA A 99 -3.59 -4.98 0.52
CA ALA A 99 -2.98 -4.09 1.51
C ALA A 99 -4.02 -3.07 1.96
N ASP A 100 -4.24 -2.92 3.28
CA ASP A 100 -5.20 -1.95 3.78
C ASP A 100 -4.74 -0.52 3.43
N GLU A 101 -5.62 0.24 2.78
CA GLU A 101 -5.38 1.62 2.36
C GLU A 101 -5.07 2.56 3.53
N ARG A 102 -5.44 2.19 4.77
CA ARG A 102 -5.28 2.99 5.98
C ARG A 102 -4.03 2.64 6.77
N ALA A 103 -3.34 1.55 6.43
CA ALA A 103 -2.16 1.08 7.13
C ALA A 103 -0.88 1.43 6.38
N TRP A 104 0.21 1.60 7.14
CA TRP A 104 1.54 1.70 6.57
C TRP A 104 2.02 0.31 6.20
N CYS A 105 2.25 0.04 4.92
CA CYS A 105 2.56 -1.28 4.41
C CYS A 105 4.02 -1.37 3.94
N VAL A 106 4.69 -2.47 4.28
CA VAL A 106 6.01 -2.86 3.76
C VAL A 106 5.87 -4.23 3.13
N PHE A 107 6.39 -4.38 1.91
CA PHE A 107 6.36 -5.62 1.14
C PHE A 107 7.78 -6.18 1.03
N PHE A 108 7.92 -7.48 1.23
CA PHE A 108 9.17 -8.20 1.10
C PHE A 108 9.13 -9.12 -0.11
N GLY A 109 10.25 -9.17 -0.82
CA GLY A 109 10.50 -10.11 -1.90
C GLY A 109 10.80 -11.53 -1.38
N PRO A 110 10.97 -12.50 -2.30
CA PRO A 110 11.26 -13.89 -1.95
C PRO A 110 12.64 -14.08 -1.30
N ASP A 111 13.53 -13.09 -1.43
CA ASP A 111 14.84 -13.02 -0.81
C ASP A 111 14.80 -12.48 0.64
N GLY A 112 13.61 -12.12 1.14
CA GLY A 112 13.42 -11.56 2.49
C GLY A 112 13.84 -10.09 2.60
N THR A 113 13.98 -9.38 1.47
CA THR A 113 14.32 -7.95 1.47
C THR A 113 13.15 -7.10 0.99
N VAL A 114 13.12 -5.82 1.37
CA VAL A 114 12.04 -4.90 1.00
C VAL A 114 11.96 -4.74 -0.52
N SER A 115 10.86 -5.21 -1.10
CA SER A 115 10.50 -5.05 -2.52
C SER A 115 9.68 -3.77 -2.77
N GLY A 116 9.01 -3.25 -1.74
CA GLY A 116 8.29 -1.98 -1.80
C GLY A 116 7.67 -1.57 -0.45
N PHE A 117 7.12 -0.36 -0.39
CA PHE A 117 6.47 0.19 0.79
C PHE A 117 5.46 1.27 0.40
N ARG A 118 4.37 1.37 1.15
CA ARG A 118 3.25 2.28 0.86
C ARG A 118 2.74 2.91 2.15
N PRO A 119 2.64 4.24 2.25
CA PRO A 119 1.96 4.89 3.36
C PRO A 119 0.44 4.74 3.21
N PRO A 120 -0.33 5.04 4.27
CA PRO A 120 -1.77 5.17 4.16
C PRO A 120 -2.19 6.20 3.11
N SER A 121 -3.38 6.05 2.53
CA SER A 121 -3.95 6.94 1.52
C SER A 121 -4.20 8.36 2.01
N TRP A 122 -4.27 8.59 3.32
CA TRP A 122 -4.37 9.94 3.90
C TRP A 122 -2.99 10.61 4.09
N ALA A 123 -1.90 9.86 3.91
CA ALA A 123 -0.52 10.29 4.15
C ALA A 123 0.25 10.52 2.84
N ASP A 124 -0.40 11.10 1.82
CA ASP A 124 0.13 11.29 0.46
C ASP A 124 1.48 12.02 0.37
N ALA A 125 1.79 12.86 1.37
CA ALA A 125 3.07 13.56 1.45
C ALA A 125 4.27 12.63 1.76
N LYS A 126 4.01 11.38 2.15
CA LYS A 126 5.04 10.41 2.51
C LYS A 126 5.45 9.60 1.29
N ARG A 127 6.75 9.31 1.20
CA ARG A 127 7.29 8.56 0.07
C ARG A 127 6.70 7.15 0.00
N SER A 128 6.28 6.75 -1.19
CA SER A 128 5.87 5.38 -1.52
C SER A 128 6.80 4.80 -2.58
N ARG A 129 6.87 3.48 -2.62
CA ARG A 129 7.43 2.72 -3.73
C ARG A 129 6.65 1.43 -3.85
N ASP A 130 5.71 1.40 -4.78
CA ASP A 130 4.91 0.21 -5.03
C ASP A 130 5.80 -0.89 -5.63
N PRO A 131 5.71 -2.16 -5.16
CA PRO A 131 6.31 -3.27 -5.88
C PRO A 131 5.75 -3.26 -7.30
N VAL A 132 6.63 -3.01 -8.27
CA VAL A 132 6.26 -3.01 -9.69
C VAL A 132 6.01 -4.47 -10.05
N ASP A 133 4.76 -4.86 -10.29
CA ASP A 133 4.50 -6.17 -10.87
C ASP A 133 5.26 -6.26 -12.20
N PRO A 134 6.00 -7.35 -12.47
CA PRO A 134 6.63 -7.52 -13.76
C PRO A 134 5.52 -7.40 -14.79
N VAL A 135 5.67 -6.43 -15.70
CA VAL A 135 4.73 -6.18 -16.78
C VAL A 135 4.34 -7.52 -17.40
N ASP A 136 3.04 -7.81 -17.44
CA ASP A 136 2.47 -8.92 -18.18
C ASP A 136 3.15 -8.92 -19.57
N PRO A 137 3.84 -9.99 -20.00
CA PRO A 137 4.51 -9.97 -21.30
C PRO A 137 3.48 -9.53 -22.33
N VAL A 138 3.76 -8.42 -23.00
CA VAL A 138 2.94 -7.90 -24.10
C VAL A 138 2.71 -9.08 -25.03
N ASP A 139 1.45 -9.54 -25.11
CA ASP A 139 1.07 -10.60 -26.05
C ASP A 139 1.66 -10.20 -27.42
N PRO A 140 2.47 -11.06 -28.06
CA PRO A 140 2.93 -10.79 -29.40
C PRO A 140 1.70 -10.51 -30.27
N ILE A 141 1.59 -9.29 -30.81
CA ILE A 141 0.57 -8.99 -31.82
C ILE A 141 0.67 -10.07 -32.88
N ASP A 142 -0.38 -10.87 -33.02
CA ASP A 142 -0.49 -11.84 -34.10
C ASP A 142 -0.44 -11.03 -35.42
N PRO A 143 0.55 -11.25 -36.28
CA PRO A 143 0.65 -10.55 -37.56
C PRO A 143 -0.61 -10.71 -38.43
N ALA A 144 -1.45 -11.71 -38.15
CA ALA A 144 -2.71 -11.96 -38.85
C ALA A 144 -3.81 -10.92 -38.55
N GLU A 145 -3.69 -10.10 -37.50
CA GLU A 145 -4.71 -9.11 -37.13
C GLU A 145 -4.48 -7.72 -37.75
N ARG A 146 -3.48 -7.58 -38.66
CA ARG A 146 -3.41 -6.41 -39.55
C ARG A 146 -4.60 -6.46 -40.51
N THR A 147 -5.71 -5.89 -40.06
CA THR A 147 -6.78 -5.46 -40.94
C THR A 147 -6.18 -4.48 -41.95
N GLU A 148 -6.07 -4.91 -43.21
CA GLU A 148 -5.78 -4.03 -44.33
C GLU A 148 -6.69 -2.80 -44.24
N PRO A 149 -6.16 -1.57 -44.35
CA PRO A 149 -7.03 -0.43 -44.55
C PRO A 149 -7.76 -0.65 -45.89
N ALA A 150 -9.09 -0.66 -45.83
CA ALA A 150 -9.96 -0.75 -47.00
C ALA A 150 -9.49 0.22 -48.12
N PRO A 151 -9.54 -0.18 -49.40
CA PRO A 151 -9.08 0.67 -50.49
C PRO A 151 -9.88 1.97 -50.48
N VAL A 152 -9.15 3.08 -50.31
CA VAL A 152 -9.69 4.44 -50.38
C VAL A 152 -10.37 4.60 -51.73
N ALA A 153 -11.69 4.77 -51.72
CA ALA A 153 -12.45 5.07 -52.91
C ALA A 153 -11.90 6.36 -53.55
N ALA A 154 -11.51 6.27 -54.82
CA ALA A 154 -11.02 7.40 -55.60
C ALA A 154 -12.08 8.53 -55.62
N PRO A 155 -11.69 9.82 -55.53
CA PRO A 155 -12.64 10.91 -55.69
C PRO A 155 -13.18 10.93 -57.13
N SER A 156 -14.49 10.71 -57.24
CA SER A 156 -15.26 10.83 -58.48
C SER A 156 -15.14 12.25 -59.03
N ALA A 157 -14.66 12.37 -60.26
CA ALA A 157 -14.50 13.63 -60.98
C ALA A 157 -15.87 14.29 -61.22
N ALA A 158 -16.06 15.51 -60.71
CA ALA A 158 -17.18 16.36 -61.09
C ALA A 158 -16.85 17.11 -62.41
N PRO A 159 -17.81 17.25 -63.34
CA PRO A 159 -17.58 17.88 -64.63
C PRO A 159 -17.45 19.40 -64.53
N VAL A 160 -16.45 19.93 -65.25
CA VAL A 160 -16.14 21.36 -65.40
C VAL A 160 -17.33 22.09 -66.05
N GLN A 161 -17.87 23.11 -65.38
CA GLN A 161 -18.82 24.06 -65.97
C GLN A 161 -18.04 25.26 -66.55
N PRO A 162 -18.30 25.70 -67.79
CA PRO A 162 -17.66 26.87 -68.37
C PRO A 162 -18.28 28.17 -67.82
N THR A 163 -17.42 29.09 -67.41
CA THR A 163 -17.77 30.44 -66.92
C THR A 163 -17.97 31.40 -68.11
N PRO A 164 -18.93 32.35 -68.07
CA PRO A 164 -18.88 33.55 -68.90
C PRO A 164 -17.93 34.61 -68.35
#